data_AF-A0A2G6HBW9-F1
#
_entry.id   AF-A0A2G6HBW9-F1
#
_cell.length_a   1.000
_cell.length_b   1.000
_cell.length_c   1.000
_cell.angle_alpha   90.00
_cell.angle_beta   90.00
_cell.angle_gamma   90.00
#
_symmetry.space_group_name_H-M   'P 1'
#
loop_
_entity.id
_entity.type
_entity.pdbx_description
1 polymer ?
#
loop_
_entity_poly.entity_id
_entity_poly.type
_entity_poly.pdbx_seq_one_letter_code
_entity_poly.pdbx_strand_id
1 'polypeptide(L)'
;MPVESGSLDTIAGLPVHPLVVHAALVLLPAGAIALLVLLVVPRWRERYGSLTLLVLAAGAGASLAARWSGEALTEAVGLPQDHARWGTMVPVVAVALLLVALAWWVVSRNTDRSARSERSKLSERSERSELSERPTGSRRLPAAVLGALTAVLAVGATGLTVLAGHSGAEAVWAHRTRGAAPPPVTPPPTAPPPTPTEPTTSTVPTISATPTG
;
A
#
# COMPACT_ATOMS: atom_id res chain seq x y z
N MET A 1 -27.25 -9.06 22.70
CA MET A 1 -26.56 -7.82 22.27
C MET A 1 -25.58 -8.22 21.18
N PRO A 2 -25.88 -8.00 19.88
CA PRO A 2 -24.89 -8.21 18.84
C PRO A 2 -23.88 -7.06 18.92
N VAL A 3 -22.60 -7.40 19.10
CA VAL A 3 -21.50 -6.44 18.98
C VAL A 3 -21.44 -5.94 17.53
N GLU A 4 -21.48 -4.63 17.35
CA GLU A 4 -21.32 -3.97 16.06
C GLU A 4 -19.92 -4.28 15.50
N SER A 5 -19.80 -5.28 14.63
CA SER A 5 -18.60 -5.58 13.85
C SER A 5 -18.39 -4.61 12.66
N GLY A 6 -19.08 -3.47 12.65
CA GLY A 6 -19.38 -2.71 11.44
C GLY A 6 -18.47 -1.52 11.09
N SER A 7 -17.41 -1.22 11.86
CA SER A 7 -16.67 0.05 11.69
C SER A 7 -15.19 -0.08 11.28
N LEU A 8 -14.55 -1.24 11.45
CA LEU A 8 -13.15 -1.44 11.06
C LEU A 8 -12.98 -2.10 9.68
N ASP A 9 -14.00 -2.80 9.18
CA ASP A 9 -13.95 -3.50 7.89
C ASP A 9 -14.45 -2.64 6.71
N THR A 10 -15.22 -1.58 6.98
CA THR A 10 -15.74 -0.66 5.95
C THR A 10 -15.54 0.81 6.33
N ILE A 11 -15.01 1.60 5.39
CA ILE A 11 -14.95 3.06 5.46
C ILE A 11 -15.79 3.59 4.30
N ALA A 12 -16.79 4.44 4.59
CA ALA A 12 -17.75 4.95 3.60
C ALA A 12 -18.47 3.84 2.81
N GLY A 13 -18.73 2.68 3.44
CA GLY A 13 -19.41 1.54 2.82
C GLY A 13 -18.54 0.71 1.87
N LEU A 14 -17.25 1.04 1.72
CA LEU A 14 -16.28 0.30 0.91
C LEU A 14 -15.35 -0.52 1.80
N PRO A 15 -14.94 -1.74 1.40
CA PRO A 15 -13.95 -2.52 2.14
C PRO A 15 -12.69 -1.68 2.39
N VAL A 16 -12.23 -1.62 3.64
CA VAL A 16 -11.08 -0.79 4.03
C VAL A 16 -9.81 -1.23 3.30
N HIS A 17 -9.68 -2.54 3.06
CA HIS A 17 -8.49 -3.13 2.47
C HIS A 17 -8.08 -2.49 1.13
N PRO A 18 -8.94 -2.41 0.09
CA PRO A 18 -8.65 -1.65 -1.13
C PRO A 18 -8.21 -0.21 -0.91
N LEU A 19 -8.87 0.54 -0.03
CA LEU A 19 -8.53 1.96 0.20
C LEU A 19 -7.12 2.12 0.77
N VAL A 20 -6.77 1.27 1.75
CA VAL A 20 -5.45 1.26 2.37
C VAL A 20 -4.38 0.81 1.37
N VAL A 21 -4.68 -0.19 0.53
CA VAL A 21 -3.80 -0.61 -0.57
C VAL A 21 -3.56 0.53 -1.56
N HIS A 22 -4.59 1.28 -1.97
CA HIS A 22 -4.42 2.44 -2.85
C HIS A 22 -3.53 3.52 -2.22
N ALA A 23 -3.72 3.81 -0.93
CA ALA A 23 -2.87 4.75 -0.22
C ALA A 23 -1.40 4.31 -0.26
N ALA A 24 -1.10 3.03 -0.02
CA ALA A 24 0.25 2.48 -0.12
C ALA A 24 0.82 2.56 -1.55
N LEU A 25 0.02 2.18 -2.55
CA LEU A 25 0.39 2.19 -3.97
C LEU A 25 0.68 3.59 -4.52
N VAL A 26 0.10 4.64 -3.94
CA VAL A 26 0.33 6.02 -4.39
C VAL A 26 1.42 6.70 -3.57
N LEU A 27 1.33 6.65 -2.24
CA LEU A 27 2.21 7.42 -1.37
C LEU A 27 3.65 6.89 -1.36
N LEU A 28 3.83 5.57 -1.39
CA LEU A 28 5.17 4.99 -1.34
C LEU A 28 6.01 5.33 -2.59
N PRO A 29 5.54 5.08 -3.84
CA PRO A 29 6.31 5.46 -5.01
C PRO A 29 6.39 6.98 -5.18
N ALA A 30 5.35 7.75 -4.84
CA ALA A 30 5.44 9.22 -4.87
C ALA A 30 6.52 9.75 -3.91
N GLY A 31 6.57 9.22 -2.68
CA GLY A 31 7.61 9.54 -1.71
C GLY A 31 9.00 9.11 -2.16
N ALA A 32 9.14 7.92 -2.75
CA ALA A 32 10.40 7.42 -3.29
C ALA A 32 10.91 8.28 -4.45
N ILE A 33 10.05 8.67 -5.39
CA ILE A 33 10.39 9.57 -6.50
C ILE A 33 10.77 10.95 -5.98
N ALA A 34 10.00 11.51 -5.04
CA ALA A 34 10.34 12.78 -4.42
C ALA A 34 11.72 12.72 -3.74
N LEU A 35 12.05 11.61 -3.08
CA LEU A 35 13.35 11.40 -2.46
C LEU A 35 14.49 11.32 -3.48
N LEU A 36 14.29 10.63 -4.61
CA LEU A 36 15.24 10.61 -5.73
C LEU A 36 15.47 12.01 -6.31
N VAL A 37 14.41 12.82 -6.46
CA VAL A 37 14.54 14.22 -6.88
C VAL A 37 15.36 15.02 -5.87
N LEU A 38 15.16 14.82 -4.57
CA LEU A 38 15.96 15.48 -3.54
C LEU A 38 17.42 15.04 -3.51
N LEU A 39 17.73 13.81 -3.94
CA LEU A 39 19.11 13.36 -4.11
C LEU A 39 19.81 14.16 -5.23
N VAL A 40 19.13 14.39 -6.36
CA VAL A 40 19.69 15.10 -7.52
C VAL A 40 19.67 16.62 -7.34
N VAL A 41 18.67 17.18 -6.65
CA VAL A 41 18.43 18.62 -6.54
C VAL A 41 18.69 19.11 -5.10
N PRO A 42 19.95 19.40 -4.72
CA PRO A 42 20.30 19.72 -3.34
C PRO A 42 19.61 20.97 -2.79
N ARG A 43 19.33 21.97 -3.65
CA ARG A 43 18.58 23.20 -3.30
C ARG A 43 17.16 22.95 -2.77
N TRP A 44 16.56 21.80 -3.08
CA TRP A 44 15.19 21.48 -2.68
C TRP A 44 15.11 20.75 -1.32
N ARG A 45 16.23 20.21 -0.83
CA ARG A 45 16.32 19.39 0.40
C ARG A 45 15.86 20.13 1.65
N GLU A 46 16.17 21.41 1.77
CA GLU A 46 15.80 22.22 2.94
C GLU A 46 14.28 22.42 3.03
N ARG A 47 13.62 22.69 1.89
CA ARG A 47 12.19 23.01 1.83
C ARG A 47 11.28 21.79 1.81
N TYR A 48 11.63 20.77 1.02
CA TYR A 48 10.73 19.63 0.77
C TYR A 48 11.10 18.36 1.55
N GLY A 49 12.26 18.30 2.20
CA GLY A 49 12.71 17.08 2.85
C GLY A 49 11.78 16.58 3.96
N SER A 50 11.20 17.46 4.79
CA SER A 50 10.21 17.07 5.80
C SER A 50 8.91 16.58 5.17
N LEU A 51 8.47 17.22 4.08
CA LEU A 51 7.27 16.80 3.35
C LEU A 51 7.47 15.40 2.72
N THR A 52 8.62 15.16 2.09
CA THR A 52 8.96 13.84 1.55
C THR A 52 9.00 12.77 2.64
N LEU A 53 9.58 13.07 3.80
CA LEU A 53 9.59 12.14 4.94
C LEU A 53 8.17 11.87 5.48
N LEU A 54 7.31 12.87 5.52
CA LEU A 54 5.90 12.71 5.91
C LEU A 54 5.16 11.79 4.92
N VAL A 55 5.35 12.00 3.62
CA VAL A 55 4.75 11.16 2.57
C VAL A 55 5.27 9.71 2.66
N LEU A 56 6.57 9.53 2.88
CA LEU A 56 7.15 8.19 3.09
C LEU A 56 6.62 7.53 4.36
N ALA A 57 6.46 8.28 5.45
CA ALA A 57 5.89 7.77 6.69
C ALA A 57 4.43 7.35 6.51
N ALA A 58 3.62 8.15 5.82
CA ALA A 58 2.26 7.81 5.48
C ALA A 58 2.18 6.59 4.56
N GLY A 59 3.05 6.49 3.55
CA GLY A 59 3.16 5.32 2.68
C GLY A 59 3.57 4.04 3.42
N ALA A 60 4.56 4.14 4.32
CA ALA A 60 4.97 3.02 5.17
C ALA A 60 3.84 2.58 6.11
N GLY A 61 3.17 3.52 6.76
CA GLY A 61 1.99 3.24 7.60
C GLY A 61 0.86 2.57 6.81
N ALA A 62 0.54 3.09 5.62
CA ALA A 62 -0.45 2.49 4.73
C ALA A 62 -0.05 1.07 4.30
N SER A 63 1.22 0.81 4.02
CA SER A 63 1.69 -0.53 3.65
C SER A 63 1.57 -1.55 4.79
N LEU A 64 1.81 -1.12 6.04
CA LEU A 64 1.61 -1.96 7.22
C LEU A 64 0.13 -2.27 7.44
N ALA A 65 -0.72 -1.25 7.33
CA ALA A 65 -2.17 -1.41 7.43
C ALA A 65 -2.74 -2.30 6.31
N ALA A 66 -2.19 -2.21 5.08
CA ALA A 66 -2.57 -3.07 3.96
C ALA A 66 -2.22 -4.54 4.26
N ARG A 67 -1.05 -4.79 4.86
CA ARG A 67 -0.64 -6.12 5.27
C ARG A 67 -1.57 -6.69 6.35
N TRP A 68 -1.83 -5.95 7.43
CA TRP A 68 -2.70 -6.43 8.51
C TRP A 68 -4.15 -6.68 8.04
N SER A 69 -4.69 -5.79 7.21
CA SER A 69 -6.03 -5.99 6.64
C SER A 69 -6.09 -7.14 5.63
N GLY A 70 -5.00 -7.43 4.91
CA GLY A 70 -4.91 -8.56 3.99
C GLY A 70 -4.78 -9.92 4.69
N GLU A 71 -4.02 -9.96 5.80
CA GLU A 71 -3.92 -11.15 6.65
C GLU A 71 -5.29 -11.55 7.20
N ALA A 72 -6.09 -10.58 7.69
CA ALA A 72 -7.47 -10.81 8.13
C ALA A 72 -8.39 -11.37 7.02
N LEU A 73 -8.21 -10.94 5.77
CA LEU A 73 -8.99 -11.41 4.63
C LEU A 73 -8.60 -12.82 4.17
N THR A 74 -7.37 -13.25 4.47
CA THR A 74 -6.83 -14.55 4.05
C THR A 74 -7.63 -15.71 4.67
N GLU A 75 -8.10 -15.52 5.90
CA GLU A 75 -8.93 -16.49 6.62
C GLU A 75 -10.29 -16.72 5.94
N ALA A 76 -10.78 -15.76 5.16
CA ALA A 76 -12.08 -15.81 4.51
C ALA A 76 -12.05 -16.31 3.06
N VAL A 77 -10.99 -16.02 2.29
CA VAL A 77 -11.01 -16.19 0.83
C VAL A 77 -9.80 -16.95 0.26
N GLY A 78 -8.72 -17.10 1.04
CA GLY A 78 -7.44 -17.63 0.56
C GLY A 78 -6.73 -16.69 -0.44
N LEU A 79 -5.39 -16.72 -0.47
CA LEU A 79 -4.59 -15.86 -1.35
C LEU A 79 -3.65 -16.67 -2.26
N PRO A 80 -3.43 -16.24 -3.51
CA PRO A 80 -2.33 -16.74 -4.33
C PRO A 80 -0.96 -16.49 -3.66
N GLN A 81 -0.09 -17.49 -3.69
CA GLN A 81 1.21 -17.49 -3.00
C GLN A 81 2.10 -16.27 -3.35
N ASP A 82 2.07 -15.83 -4.61
CA ASP A 82 2.88 -14.70 -5.07
C ASP A 82 2.47 -13.36 -4.44
N HIS A 83 1.16 -13.11 -4.28
CA HIS A 83 0.68 -11.88 -3.66
C HIS A 83 1.09 -11.79 -2.18
N ALA A 84 1.03 -12.91 -1.45
CA ALA A 84 1.44 -12.99 -0.05
C ALA A 84 2.94 -12.69 0.13
N ARG A 85 3.79 -13.18 -0.78
CA ARG A 85 5.23 -12.91 -0.75
C ARG A 85 5.53 -11.41 -0.91
N TRP A 86 4.97 -10.76 -1.93
CA TRP A 86 5.20 -9.33 -2.15
C TRP A 86 4.58 -8.48 -1.05
N GLY A 87 3.37 -8.84 -0.59
CA GLY A 87 2.66 -8.17 0.49
C GLY A 87 3.43 -8.17 1.82
N THR A 88 4.26 -9.19 2.07
CA THR A 88 5.12 -9.24 3.26
C THR A 88 6.37 -8.36 3.11
N MET A 89 6.93 -8.24 1.91
CA MET A 89 8.18 -7.50 1.67
C MET A 89 8.00 -5.98 1.58
N VAL A 90 6.90 -5.51 0.97
CA VAL A 90 6.63 -4.06 0.79
C VAL A 90 6.72 -3.28 2.11
N PRO A 91 6.05 -3.65 3.21
CA PRO A 91 6.13 -2.87 4.45
C PRO A 91 7.53 -2.87 5.07
N VAL A 92 8.26 -3.98 4.99
CA VAL A 92 9.64 -4.07 5.50
C VAL A 92 10.54 -3.09 4.74
N VAL A 93 10.45 -3.10 3.41
CA VAL A 93 11.25 -2.20 2.56
C VAL A 93 10.80 -0.75 2.71
N ALA A 94 9.51 -0.49 2.86
CA ALA A 94 8.98 0.85 3.10
C ALA A 94 9.50 1.47 4.40
N VAL A 95 9.49 0.69 5.50
CA VAL A 95 10.04 1.13 6.79
C VAL A 95 11.55 1.31 6.69
N ALA A 96 12.27 0.39 6.05
CA ALA A 96 13.71 0.52 5.84
C ALA A 96 14.05 1.79 5.04
N LEU A 97 13.32 2.06 3.95
CA LEU A 97 13.45 3.28 3.16
C LEU A 97 13.21 4.53 4.00
N LEU A 98 12.14 4.57 4.82
CA LEU A 98 11.85 5.71 5.70
C LEU A 98 13.00 5.98 6.67
N LEU A 99 13.51 4.94 7.34
CA LEU A 99 14.58 5.08 8.33
C LEU A 99 15.89 5.54 7.69
N VAL A 100 16.26 4.95 6.55
CA VAL A 100 17.47 5.33 5.82
C VAL A 100 17.33 6.75 5.24
N ALA A 101 16.17 7.11 4.72
CA ALA A 101 15.89 8.46 4.22
C ALA A 101 16.00 9.51 5.34
N LEU A 102 15.46 9.20 6.53
CA LEU A 102 15.56 10.06 7.71
C LEU A 102 17.02 10.23 8.13
N ALA A 103 17.78 9.14 8.23
CA ALA A 103 19.19 9.17 8.58
C ALA A 103 19.99 10.01 7.55
N TRP A 104 19.75 9.78 6.25
CA TRP A 104 20.39 10.54 5.18
C TRP A 104 20.08 12.03 5.27
N TRP A 105 18.82 12.39 5.53
CA TRP A 105 18.38 13.78 5.65
C TRP A 105 18.99 14.50 6.85
N VAL A 106 19.10 13.81 8.00
CA VAL A 106 19.76 14.35 9.20
C VAL A 106 21.26 14.56 8.96
N VAL A 107 21.94 13.55 8.40
CA VAL A 107 23.38 13.62 8.12
C VAL A 107 23.67 14.72 7.09
N SER A 108 22.92 14.78 5.99
CA SER A 108 23.13 15.78 4.94
C SER A 108 22.93 17.21 5.47
N ARG A 109 21.87 17.47 6.26
CA ARG A 109 21.65 18.78 6.91
C ARG A 109 22.78 19.19 7.85
N ASN A 110 23.33 18.25 8.61
CA ASN A 110 24.42 18.52 9.54
C ASN A 110 25.75 18.79 8.81
N THR A 111 26.01 18.12 7.69
CA THR A 111 27.20 18.38 6.86
C THR A 111 27.16 19.76 6.20
N ASP A 112 25.99 20.21 5.74
CA ASP A 112 25.84 21.52 5.10
C ASP A 112 25.98 22.67 6.10
N ARG A 113 25.42 22.53 7.31
CA ARG A 113 25.60 23.48 8.42
C ARG A 113 27.06 23.58 8.87
N SER A 114 27.73 22.44 9.00
CA SER A 114 29.14 22.39 9.41
C SER A 114 30.04 23.08 8.38
N ALA A 115 29.82 22.83 7.09
CA ALA A 115 30.56 23.46 6.00
C ALA A 115 30.33 24.99 5.95
N ARG A 116 29.12 25.45 6.26
CA ARG A 116 28.76 26.88 6.29
C ARG A 116 29.43 27.60 7.48
N SER A 117 29.48 26.97 8.66
CA SER A 117 30.19 27.50 9.84
C SER A 117 31.71 27.47 9.67
N GLU A 118 32.28 26.41 9.09
CA GLU A 118 33.72 26.37 8.82
C GLU A 118 34.13 27.45 7.81
N ARG A 119 33.30 27.71 6.79
CA ARG A 119 33.56 28.76 5.79
C ARG A 119 33.48 30.17 6.39
N SER A 120 32.57 30.44 7.33
CA SER A 120 32.53 31.73 8.04
C SER A 120 33.77 31.91 8.91
N LYS A 121 34.15 30.88 9.67
CA LYS A 121 35.38 30.89 10.49
C LYS A 121 36.64 31.02 9.64
N LEU A 122 36.67 30.38 8.47
CA LEU A 122 37.76 30.53 7.50
C LEU A 122 37.77 31.92 6.88
N SER A 123 36.63 32.58 6.66
CA SER A 123 36.58 33.98 6.21
C SER A 123 37.18 34.90 7.28
N GLU A 124 36.73 34.77 8.53
CA GLU A 124 37.23 35.52 9.70
C GLU A 124 38.71 35.21 10.01
N ARG A 125 39.16 33.98 9.72
CA ARG A 125 40.55 33.54 9.93
C ARG A 125 41.44 33.85 8.72
N SER A 126 40.92 33.92 7.50
CA SER A 126 41.64 34.26 6.28
C SER A 126 41.94 35.76 6.22
N GLU A 127 41.06 36.61 6.75
CA GLU A 127 41.41 38.01 7.06
C GLU A 127 42.55 38.11 8.08
N ARG A 128 42.84 37.03 8.82
CA ARG A 128 43.80 36.96 9.92
C ARG A 128 45.03 36.07 9.62
N SER A 129 45.07 35.37 8.49
CA SER A 129 46.03 34.29 8.25
C SER A 129 46.19 34.02 6.75
N GLU A 130 47.05 34.77 6.08
CA GLU A 130 47.56 34.44 4.74
C GLU A 130 48.55 33.26 4.71
N LEU A 131 48.66 32.47 5.79
CA LEU A 131 49.69 31.43 5.94
C LEU A 131 49.15 30.19 6.67
N SER A 132 48.33 29.34 6.03
CA SER A 132 48.24 27.92 6.43
C SER A 132 47.46 27.08 5.43
N GLU A 133 48.09 25.99 4.99
CA GLU A 133 47.53 25.01 4.05
C GLU A 133 46.29 24.28 4.60
N ARG A 134 45.46 23.81 3.65
CA ARG A 134 44.12 23.24 3.91
C ARG A 134 44.15 21.71 3.99
N PRO A 135 43.53 21.08 5.00
CA PRO A 135 43.16 19.67 4.91
C PRO A 135 41.81 19.50 4.21
N THR A 136 41.75 18.65 3.18
CA THR A 136 40.54 18.28 2.43
C THR A 136 40.05 16.87 2.79
N GLY A 137 38.73 16.71 3.01
CA GLY A 137 38.00 15.60 2.37
C GLY A 137 37.18 14.60 3.21
N SER A 138 37.48 14.31 4.48
CA SER A 138 36.91 13.10 5.13
C SER A 138 35.41 13.18 5.51
N ARG A 139 34.82 14.38 5.62
CA ARG A 139 33.45 14.57 6.13
C ARG A 139 32.30 14.23 5.15
N ARG A 140 32.56 13.98 3.86
CA ARG A 140 31.49 13.79 2.86
C ARG A 140 31.14 12.32 2.55
N LEU A 141 31.99 11.38 2.96
CA LEU A 141 31.79 9.94 2.73
C LEU A 141 30.48 9.38 3.33
N PRO A 142 30.11 9.64 4.60
CA PRO A 142 28.90 9.04 5.17
C PRO A 142 27.61 9.53 4.48
N ALA A 143 27.54 10.81 4.13
CA ALA A 143 26.38 11.37 3.41
C ALA A 143 26.23 10.78 2.00
N ALA A 144 27.35 10.49 1.32
CA ALA A 144 27.35 9.87 0.00
C ALA A 144 26.89 8.40 0.07
N VAL A 145 27.41 7.63 1.02
CA VAL A 145 27.03 6.22 1.22
C VAL A 145 25.55 6.10 1.58
N LEU A 146 25.06 6.91 2.53
CA LEU A 146 23.64 6.92 2.87
C LEU A 146 22.77 7.36 1.68
N GLY A 147 23.25 8.31 0.87
CA GLY A 147 22.54 8.74 -0.34
C GLY A 147 22.42 7.63 -1.38
N ALA A 148 23.48 6.86 -1.61
CA ALA A 148 23.47 5.71 -2.51
C ALA A 148 22.52 4.61 -2.00
N LEU A 149 22.58 4.27 -0.72
CA LEU A 149 21.67 3.30 -0.10
C LEU A 149 20.21 3.76 -0.21
N THR A 150 19.95 5.05 0.03
CA THR A 150 18.63 5.67 -0.13
C THR A 150 18.11 5.51 -1.56
N ALA A 151 18.96 5.75 -2.57
CA ALA A 151 18.59 5.61 -3.98
C ALA A 151 18.21 4.16 -4.32
N VAL A 152 19.01 3.19 -3.89
CA VAL A 152 18.75 1.76 -4.12
C VAL A 152 17.44 1.34 -3.47
N LEU A 153 17.20 1.72 -2.22
CA LEU A 153 15.96 1.42 -1.51
C LEU A 153 14.74 2.11 -2.16
N ALA A 154 14.88 3.34 -2.65
CA ALA A 154 13.79 4.04 -3.32
C ALA A 154 13.37 3.35 -4.64
N VAL A 155 14.35 2.92 -5.44
CA VAL A 155 14.11 2.14 -6.67
C VAL A 155 13.50 0.78 -6.32
N GLY A 156 14.06 0.08 -5.33
CA GLY A 156 13.56 -1.21 -4.87
C GLY A 156 12.13 -1.14 -4.34
N ALA A 157 11.82 -0.15 -3.51
CA ALA A 157 10.47 0.08 -2.98
C ALA A 157 9.46 0.34 -4.10
N THR A 158 9.82 1.18 -5.09
CA THR A 158 8.97 1.46 -6.25
C THR A 158 8.74 0.19 -7.07
N GLY A 159 9.80 -0.57 -7.37
CA GLY A 159 9.71 -1.85 -8.07
C GLY A 159 8.80 -2.84 -7.34
N LEU A 160 9.06 -3.10 -6.06
CA LEU A 160 8.23 -4.00 -5.24
C LEU A 160 6.76 -3.59 -5.19
N THR A 161 6.47 -2.29 -5.15
CA THR A 161 5.10 -1.77 -5.20
C THR A 161 4.42 -2.12 -6.51
N VAL A 162 5.12 -1.96 -7.64
CA VAL A 162 4.61 -2.34 -8.97
C VAL A 162 4.38 -3.84 -9.06
N LEU A 163 5.31 -4.66 -8.57
CA LEU A 163 5.16 -6.13 -8.57
C LEU A 163 3.99 -6.59 -7.67
N ALA A 164 3.83 -5.98 -6.50
CA ALA A 164 2.71 -6.26 -5.60
C ALA A 164 1.37 -5.87 -6.25
N GLY A 165 1.30 -4.71 -6.89
CA GLY A 165 0.10 -4.25 -7.60
C GLY A 165 -0.25 -5.14 -8.80
N HIS A 166 0.75 -5.52 -9.60
CA HIS A 166 0.57 -6.41 -10.75
C HIS A 166 0.05 -7.79 -10.31
N SER A 167 0.71 -8.42 -9.33
CA SER A 167 0.27 -9.72 -8.80
C SER A 167 -1.14 -9.67 -8.19
N GLY A 168 -1.52 -8.56 -7.55
CA GLY A 168 -2.88 -8.33 -7.07
C GLY A 168 -3.90 -8.23 -8.21
N ALA A 169 -3.57 -7.53 -9.29
CA ALA A 169 -4.43 -7.45 -10.48
C ALA A 169 -4.57 -8.82 -11.16
N GLU A 170 -3.49 -9.59 -11.27
CA GLU A 170 -3.55 -10.95 -11.82
C GLU A 170 -4.45 -11.87 -10.98
N ALA A 171 -4.36 -11.81 -9.65
CA ALA A 171 -5.18 -12.61 -8.76
C ALA A 171 -6.69 -12.43 -9.01
N VAL A 172 -7.14 -11.20 -9.27
CA VAL A 172 -8.56 -10.89 -9.50
C VAL A 172 -8.98 -11.16 -10.95
N TRP A 173 -8.14 -10.82 -11.92
CA TRP A 173 -8.57 -10.69 -13.33
C TRP A 173 -8.12 -11.83 -14.25
N ALA A 174 -7.20 -12.70 -13.81
CA ALA A 174 -6.64 -13.76 -14.66
C ALA A 174 -7.67 -14.71 -15.28
N HIS A 175 -8.76 -15.01 -14.57
CA HIS A 175 -9.81 -15.91 -15.07
C HIS A 175 -10.59 -15.31 -16.25
N ARG A 176 -10.76 -13.98 -16.30
CA ARG A 176 -11.46 -13.27 -17.39
C ARG A 176 -10.60 -13.13 -18.64
N THR A 177 -9.29 -12.91 -18.46
CA THR A 177 -8.37 -12.68 -19.58
C THR A 177 -7.94 -13.97 -20.27
N ARG A 178 -7.88 -15.10 -19.55
CA ARG A 178 -7.49 -16.41 -20.11
C ARG A 178 -8.64 -17.16 -20.80
N GLY A 179 -9.84 -16.58 -20.87
CA GLY A 179 -10.98 -17.20 -21.55
C GLY A 179 -11.38 -18.55 -20.95
N ALA A 180 -11.20 -18.73 -19.64
CA ALA A 180 -11.66 -19.96 -18.98
C ALA A 180 -13.19 -20.01 -19.08
N ALA A 181 -13.72 -21.03 -19.76
CA ALA A 181 -15.14 -21.32 -19.76
C ALA A 181 -15.62 -21.41 -18.29
N PRO A 182 -16.81 -20.86 -17.95
CA PRO A 182 -17.36 -21.08 -16.62
C PRO A 182 -17.35 -22.59 -16.33
N PRO A 183 -17.09 -23.02 -15.08
CA PRO A 183 -17.17 -24.44 -14.74
C PRO A 183 -18.52 -24.96 -15.23
N PRO A 184 -18.59 -26.20 -15.78
CA PRO A 184 -19.84 -26.74 -16.29
C PRO A 184 -20.88 -26.56 -15.21
N VAL A 185 -21.89 -25.73 -15.49
CA VAL A 185 -23.04 -25.58 -14.63
C VAL A 185 -23.72 -26.93 -14.72
N THR A 186 -23.53 -27.79 -13.72
CA THR A 186 -24.37 -28.97 -13.60
C THR A 186 -25.79 -28.43 -13.50
N PRO A 187 -26.66 -28.63 -14.50
CA PRO A 187 -28.04 -28.22 -14.34
C PRO A 187 -28.55 -28.86 -13.05
N PRO A 188 -29.37 -28.16 -12.23
CA PRO A 188 -30.03 -28.81 -11.12
C PRO A 188 -30.69 -30.08 -11.66
N PRO A 189 -30.66 -31.22 -10.93
CA PRO A 189 -31.28 -32.45 -11.39
C PRO A 189 -32.68 -32.10 -11.86
N THR A 190 -32.97 -32.36 -13.14
CA THR A 190 -34.29 -32.16 -13.73
C THR A 190 -35.28 -32.75 -12.76
N ALA A 191 -36.16 -31.90 -12.21
CA ALA A 191 -37.19 -32.36 -11.29
C ALA A 191 -37.89 -33.56 -11.97
N PRO A 192 -38.12 -34.68 -11.25
CA PRO A 192 -38.85 -35.79 -11.83
C PRO A 192 -40.18 -35.26 -12.38
N PRO A 193 -40.66 -35.78 -13.53
CA PRO A 193 -41.92 -35.35 -14.10
C PRO A 193 -43.01 -35.36 -13.03
N PRO A 194 -43.92 -34.37 -12.99
CA PRO A 194 -44.96 -34.34 -11.98
C PRO A 194 -45.72 -35.67 -12.03
N THR A 195 -45.73 -36.37 -10.90
CA THR A 195 -46.57 -37.55 -10.70
C THR A 195 -48.00 -37.15 -11.08
N PRO A 196 -48.72 -37.91 -11.94
CA PRO A 196 -50.10 -37.61 -12.25
C PRO A 196 -50.87 -37.49 -10.94
N THR A 197 -51.31 -36.27 -10.62
CA THR A 197 -52.14 -36.02 -9.46
C THR A 197 -53.50 -36.61 -9.80
N GLU A 198 -53.89 -37.68 -9.10
CA GLU A 198 -55.27 -38.17 -9.11
C GLU A 198 -56.22 -36.99 -8.91
N PRO A 199 -57.32 -36.91 -9.67
CA PRO A 199 -58.29 -35.84 -9.50
C PRO A 199 -58.88 -35.94 -8.09
N THR A 200 -58.49 -35.02 -7.20
CA THR A 200 -59.15 -34.83 -5.93
C THR A 200 -60.55 -34.31 -6.22
N THR A 201 -61.55 -35.16 -6.02
CA THR A 201 -62.97 -34.83 -6.09
C THR A 201 -63.25 -33.70 -5.11
N SER A 202 -63.39 -32.48 -5.63
CA SER A 202 -63.76 -31.31 -4.85
C SER A 202 -65.26 -31.41 -4.54
N THR A 203 -65.59 -31.93 -3.36
CA THR A 203 -66.97 -31.97 -2.86
C THR A 203 -67.39 -30.55 -2.50
N VAL A 204 -68.18 -29.92 -3.38
CA VAL A 204 -68.86 -28.64 -3.13
C VAL A 204 -69.91 -28.87 -2.02
N PRO A 205 -69.95 -28.10 -0.92
CA PRO A 205 -71.05 -28.19 0.03
C PRO A 205 -72.30 -27.48 -0.54
N THR A 206 -73.36 -28.25 -0.77
CA THR A 206 -74.70 -27.76 -1.11
C THR A 206 -75.29 -27.00 0.07
N ILE A 207 -75.55 -25.71 -0.11
CA ILE A 207 -76.28 -24.88 0.85
C ILE A 207 -77.77 -24.96 0.49
N SER A 208 -78.55 -25.72 1.26
CA SER A 208 -80.01 -25.75 1.16
C SER A 208 -80.62 -24.51 1.78
N ALA A 209 -81.33 -23.70 0.98
CA ALA A 209 -82.17 -22.61 1.46
C ALA A 209 -83.60 -23.13 1.72
N THR A 210 -84.09 -22.97 2.95
CA THR A 210 -85.47 -23.24 3.36
C THR A 210 -86.37 -22.05 2.99
N PRO A 211 -87.58 -22.25 2.41
CA PRO A 211 -88.52 -21.16 2.20
C PRO A 211 -89.46 -21.03 3.40
N THR A 212 -89.61 -19.82 3.93
CA THR A 212 -90.68 -19.47 4.88
C THR A 212 -91.75 -18.69 4.13
N GLY A 213 -92.93 -19.29 4.03
CA GLY A 213 -94.21 -18.62 3.86
C GLY A 213 -94.98 -18.69 5.17
#